data_AF-A3J723-F1
#
_entry.id   AF-A3J723-F1
#
_cell.length_a   1.000
_cell.length_b   1.000
_cell.length_c   1.000
_cell.angle_alpha   90.00
_cell.angle_beta   90.00
_cell.angle_gamma   90.00
#
_symmetry.space_group_name_H-M   'P 1'
#
loop_
_entity.id
_entity.type
_entity.pdbx_description
1 polymer ?
#
loop_
_entity_poly.entity_id
_entity_poly.type
_entity_poly.pdbx_seq_one_letter_code
_entity_poly.pdbx_strand_id
1 'polypeptide(L)'
;MTPKILMSLLAIFVLIKTYNLKTNFKKEVSLLLCFSILVTWFTSDIFISIGIISCILASIWITIKGFTLKNLSKIEKANFIILGLFSSVGLLFTFMNWPFASYINITMVIPIILYLYTSIKTKLKFNKDFLFLSILVLDCIIRFLRIF
;
A
#
# COMPACT_ATOMS: atom_id res chain seq x y z
N MET A 1 -14.14 -11.32 -6.94
CA MET A 1 -14.91 -10.41 -6.04
C MET A 1 -14.40 -10.42 -4.60
N THR A 2 -14.05 -11.59 -4.05
CA THR A 2 -13.46 -11.76 -2.71
C THR A 2 -12.27 -10.84 -2.35
N PRO A 3 -11.25 -10.61 -3.20
CA PRO A 3 -10.13 -9.72 -2.85
C PRO A 3 -10.54 -8.24 -2.73
N LYS A 4 -11.52 -7.79 -3.52
CA LYS A 4 -12.03 -6.41 -3.46
C LYS A 4 -12.76 -6.15 -2.13
N ILE A 5 -13.54 -7.11 -1.65
CA ILE A 5 -14.28 -7.00 -0.38
C ILE A 5 -13.29 -6.92 0.79
N LEU A 6 -12.28 -7.79 0.81
CA LEU A 6 -11.26 -7.82 1.86
C LEU A 6 -10.50 -6.49 1.96
N MET A 7 -10.03 -5.98 0.80
CA MET A 7 -9.38 -4.66 0.70
C MET A 7 -10.25 -3.52 1.23
N SER A 8 -11.56 -3.56 0.92
CA SER A 8 -12.49 -2.50 1.32
C SER A 8 -12.78 -2.51 2.81
N LEU A 9 -12.95 -3.70 3.40
CA LEU A 9 -13.10 -3.85 4.85
C LEU A 9 -11.86 -3.34 5.58
N LEU A 10 -10.67 -3.68 5.08
CA LEU A 10 -9.42 -3.21 5.65
C LEU A 10 -9.26 -1.70 5.48
N ALA A 11 -9.62 -1.13 4.33
CA ALA A 11 -9.61 0.31 4.10
C ALA A 11 -10.53 1.05 5.08
N ILE A 12 -11.77 0.57 5.28
CA ILE A 12 -12.70 1.17 6.25
C ILE A 12 -12.13 1.12 7.68
N PHE A 13 -11.56 -0.02 8.07
CA PHE A 13 -10.93 -0.17 9.38
C PHE A 13 -9.77 0.81 9.58
N VAL A 14 -8.90 0.95 8.58
CA VAL A 14 -7.79 1.91 8.59
C VAL A 14 -8.31 3.34 8.65
N LEU A 15 -9.33 3.69 7.87
CA LEU A 15 -9.92 5.02 7.82
C LEU A 15 -10.45 5.44 9.20
N ILE A 16 -11.21 4.56 9.88
CA ILE A 16 -11.72 4.80 11.24
C ILE A 16 -10.58 5.05 12.23
N LYS A 17 -9.51 4.24 12.16
CA LYS A 17 -8.35 4.41 13.07
C LYS A 17 -7.53 5.65 12.78
N THR A 18 -7.51 6.09 11.51
CA THR A 18 -6.70 7.22 11.03
C THR A 18 -7.40 8.57 11.26
N TYR A 19 -8.72 8.61 11.39
CA TYR A 19 -9.49 9.85 11.57
C TYR A 19 -8.97 10.73 12.73
N ASN A 20 -8.53 10.09 13.82
CA ASN A 20 -8.04 10.73 15.04
C ASN A 20 -6.52 11.05 15.03
N LEU A 21 -5.80 10.79 13.94
CA LEU A 21 -4.37 11.09 13.87
C LEU A 21 -4.11 12.59 13.69
N LYS A 22 -3.22 13.14 14.52
CA LYS A 22 -2.79 14.56 14.46
C LYS A 22 -1.77 14.86 13.35
N THR A 23 -1.06 13.85 12.85
CA THR A 23 0.01 14.04 11.84
C THR A 23 -0.56 14.10 10.43
N ASN A 24 -0.36 15.24 9.75
CA ASN A 24 -0.90 15.51 8.40
C ASN A 24 -0.54 14.42 7.39
N PHE A 25 0.75 14.09 7.24
CA PHE A 25 1.19 13.13 6.23
C PHE A 25 0.57 11.73 6.35
N LYS A 26 0.60 11.13 7.55
CA LYS A 26 0.08 9.76 7.75
C LYS A 26 -1.43 9.70 7.48
N LYS A 27 -2.14 10.77 7.85
CA LYS A 27 -3.56 10.93 7.61
C LYS A 27 -3.87 11.09 6.12
N GLU A 28 -3.15 11.98 5.43
CA GLU A 28 -3.29 12.21 3.98
C GLU A 28 -3.08 10.95 3.16
N VAL A 29 -1.99 10.23 3.41
CA VAL A 29 -1.68 8.96 2.71
C VAL A 29 -2.74 7.91 2.96
N SER A 30 -3.18 7.75 4.21
CA SER A 30 -4.22 6.76 4.54
C SER A 30 -5.54 7.11 3.86
N LEU A 31 -5.90 8.39 3.80
CA LEU A 31 -7.09 8.87 3.10
C LEU A 31 -7.00 8.60 1.58
N LEU A 32 -5.86 8.91 0.94
CA LEU A 32 -5.66 8.60 -0.48
C LEU A 32 -5.78 7.11 -0.76
N LEU A 33 -5.16 6.25 0.06
CA LEU A 33 -5.21 4.79 -0.09
C LEU A 33 -6.61 4.22 0.15
N CYS A 34 -7.36 4.78 1.09
CA CYS A 34 -8.74 4.33 1.30
C CYS A 34 -9.64 4.81 0.16
N PHE A 35 -9.46 6.06 -0.28
CA PHE A 35 -10.18 6.61 -1.43
C PHE A 35 -9.91 5.79 -2.70
N SER A 36 -8.65 5.44 -2.98
CA SER A 36 -8.30 4.63 -4.15
C SER A 36 -9.03 3.29 -4.16
N ILE A 37 -9.12 2.62 -3.01
CA ILE A 37 -9.82 1.34 -2.88
C ILE A 37 -11.33 1.52 -3.05
N LEU A 38 -11.93 2.49 -2.35
CA LEU A 38 -13.38 2.69 -2.38
C LEU A 38 -13.88 3.11 -3.77
N VAL A 39 -13.12 3.92 -4.49
CA VAL A 39 -13.50 4.39 -5.83
C VAL A 39 -13.48 3.25 -6.87
N THR A 40 -12.75 2.15 -6.62
CA THR A 40 -12.74 0.99 -7.54
C THR A 40 -14.03 0.14 -7.51
N TRP A 41 -14.99 0.49 -6.66
CA TRP A 41 -16.35 -0.07 -6.67
C TRP A 41 -17.26 0.56 -7.71
N PHE A 42 -16.95 1.78 -8.18
CA PHE A 42 -17.69 2.37 -9.28
C PHE A 42 -17.43 1.58 -10.56
N THR A 43 -18.46 1.45 -11.40
CA THR A 43 -18.42 0.66 -12.65
C THR A 43 -17.76 1.39 -13.81
N SER A 44 -17.50 2.70 -13.68
CA SER A 44 -16.89 3.49 -14.74
C SER A 44 -15.36 3.40 -14.72
N ASP A 45 -14.78 3.12 -15.89
CA ASP A 45 -13.33 2.97 -16.09
C ASP A 45 -12.53 4.21 -15.69
N ILE A 46 -13.16 5.39 -15.81
CA ILE A 46 -12.56 6.68 -15.42
C ILE A 46 -12.30 6.67 -13.91
N PHE A 47 -13.29 6.27 -13.10
CA PHE A 47 -13.14 6.23 -11.64
C PHE A 47 -12.10 5.20 -11.21
N ILE A 48 -12.11 4.02 -11.84
CA ILE A 48 -11.11 2.98 -11.56
C ILE A 48 -9.70 3.51 -11.83
N SER A 49 -9.50 4.20 -12.96
CA SER A 49 -8.21 4.80 -13.33
C SER A 49 -7.77 5.87 -12.33
N ILE A 50 -8.68 6.76 -11.91
CA ILE A 50 -8.40 7.77 -10.87
C ILE A 50 -7.99 7.10 -9.56
N GLY A 51 -8.67 6.01 -9.17
CA GLY A 51 -8.33 5.23 -7.99
C GLY A 51 -6.90 4.67 -8.07
N ILE A 52 -6.54 4.03 -9.18
CA ILE A 52 -5.20 3.48 -9.41
C ILE A 52 -4.14 4.58 -9.34
N ILE A 53 -4.36 5.72 -10.00
CA ILE A 53 -3.43 6.87 -9.99
C ILE A 53 -3.24 7.41 -8.57
N SER A 54 -4.33 7.56 -7.81
CA SER A 54 -4.28 7.97 -6.40
C SER A 54 -3.42 7.00 -5.57
N CYS A 55 -3.57 5.69 -5.79
CA CYS A 55 -2.79 4.68 -5.09
C CYS A 55 -1.29 4.75 -5.44
N ILE A 56 -0.96 5.00 -6.72
CA ILE A 56 0.42 5.21 -7.18
C ILE A 56 1.04 6.42 -6.48
N LEU A 57 0.34 7.56 -6.49
CA LEU A 57 0.81 8.79 -5.86
C LEU A 57 1.03 8.62 -4.36
N ALA A 58 0.10 7.98 -3.65
CA ALA A 58 0.25 7.67 -2.24
C ALA A 58 1.46 6.77 -1.96
N SER A 59 1.65 5.74 -2.78
CA SER A 59 2.78 4.80 -2.66
C SER A 59 4.13 5.50 -2.89
N ILE A 60 4.22 6.40 -3.88
CA ILE A 60 5.42 7.22 -4.13
C ILE A 60 5.67 8.15 -2.93
N TRP A 61 4.62 8.78 -2.40
CA TRP A 61 4.75 9.70 -1.27
C TRP A 61 5.25 8.98 0.00
N ILE A 62 4.77 7.76 0.24
CA ILE A 62 5.29 6.84 1.27
C ILE A 62 6.80 6.63 1.07
N THR A 63 7.23 6.24 -0.13
CA THR A 63 8.65 6.02 -0.42
C THR A 63 9.51 7.25 -0.08
N ILE A 64 9.11 8.43 -0.57
CA ILE A 64 9.83 9.69 -0.33
C ILE A 64 9.89 10.02 1.17
N LYS A 65 8.76 9.94 1.87
CA LYS A 65 8.71 10.26 3.30
C LYS A 65 9.46 9.23 4.14
N GLY A 66 9.53 7.98 3.68
CA GLY A 66 10.37 6.94 4.25
C GLY A 66 11.81 7.38 4.43
N PHE A 67 12.41 8.08 3.46
CA PHE A 67 13.78 8.60 3.58
C PHE A 67 13.92 9.70 4.64
N THR A 68 12.88 10.51 4.85
CA THR A 68 12.91 11.67 5.77
C THR A 68 12.53 11.34 7.21
N LEU A 69 11.83 10.22 7.46
CA LEU A 69 11.39 9.82 8.79
C LEU A 69 12.58 9.43 9.67
N LYS A 70 12.78 10.15 10.78
CA LYS A 70 13.86 9.92 11.76
C LYS A 70 13.46 8.95 12.89
N ASN A 71 12.16 8.76 13.12
CA ASN A 71 11.63 8.01 14.27
C ASN A 71 11.52 6.49 14.03
N LEU A 72 12.00 6.00 12.88
CA LEU A 72 11.94 4.59 12.51
C LEU A 72 13.33 3.96 12.63
N SER A 73 13.40 2.72 13.08
CA SER A 73 14.63 1.93 13.01
C SER A 73 15.04 1.68 11.56
N LYS A 74 16.32 1.34 11.32
CA LYS A 74 16.84 1.08 9.96
C LYS A 74 16.00 0.06 9.19
N ILE A 75 15.56 -1.01 9.87
CA ILE A 75 14.80 -2.11 9.27
C ILE A 75 13.38 -1.66 8.93
N GLU A 76 12.73 -0.91 9.83
CA GLU A 76 11.38 -0.36 9.61
C GLU A 76 11.36 0.67 8.48
N LYS A 77 12.40 1.50 8.42
CA LYS A 77 12.61 2.47 7.35
C LYS A 77 12.78 1.78 6.00
N ALA A 78 13.62 0.74 5.95
CA ALA A 78 13.78 -0.08 4.75
C ALA A 78 12.44 -0.71 4.31
N ASN A 79 11.68 -1.26 5.26
CA ASN A 79 10.36 -1.81 4.98
C ASN A 79 9.44 -0.76 4.37
N PHE A 80 9.31 0.41 5.02
CA PHE A 80 8.47 1.51 4.55
C PHE A 80 8.79 1.93 3.11
N ILE A 81 10.07 2.08 2.80
CA ILE A 81 10.56 2.50 1.49
C ILE A 81 10.31 1.41 0.45
N ILE A 82 10.71 0.16 0.74
CA ILE A 82 10.59 -0.95 -0.20
C ILE A 82 9.12 -1.22 -0.51
N LEU A 83 8.24 -1.17 0.49
CA LEU A 83 6.81 -1.40 0.28
C LEU A 83 6.15 -0.34 -0.60
N GLY A 84 6.43 0.94 -0.35
CA GLY A 84 5.93 2.02 -1.19
C GLY A 84 6.47 1.92 -2.63
N LEU A 85 7.75 1.59 -2.78
CA LEU A 85 8.40 1.53 -4.08
C LEU A 85 7.85 0.38 -4.92
N PHE A 86 7.80 -0.84 -4.37
CA PHE A 86 7.29 -2.00 -5.08
C PHE A 86 5.80 -1.87 -5.41
N SER A 87 4.98 -1.38 -4.48
CA SER A 87 3.56 -1.09 -4.74
C SER A 87 3.39 -0.12 -5.91
N SER A 88 4.12 1.00 -5.89
CA SER A 88 4.02 2.01 -6.95
C SER A 88 4.46 1.48 -8.32
N VAL A 89 5.56 0.74 -8.38
CA VAL A 89 6.08 0.14 -9.62
C VAL A 89 5.13 -0.93 -10.16
N GLY A 90 4.62 -1.82 -9.30
CA GLY A 90 3.65 -2.83 -9.72
C GLY A 90 2.37 -2.23 -10.27
N LEU A 91 1.82 -1.20 -9.59
CA LEU A 91 0.66 -0.45 -10.06
C LEU A 91 0.92 0.20 -11.41
N LEU A 92 2.05 0.89 -11.59
CA LEU A 92 2.42 1.56 -12.84
C LEU A 92 2.52 0.59 -14.01
N PHE A 93 3.25 -0.53 -13.84
CA PHE A 93 3.42 -1.51 -14.92
C PHE A 93 2.09 -2.17 -15.31
N THR A 94 1.22 -2.44 -14.33
CA THR A 94 -0.11 -2.98 -14.61
C THR A 94 -0.97 -1.94 -15.34
N PHE A 95 -0.94 -0.68 -14.89
CA PHE A 95 -1.72 0.41 -15.47
C PHE A 95 -1.30 0.72 -16.92
N MET A 96 -0.01 0.64 -17.22
CA MET A 96 0.54 0.85 -18.57
C MET A 96 0.46 -0.40 -19.46
N ASN A 97 -0.07 -1.53 -18.96
CA ASN A 97 -0.12 -2.83 -19.66
C ASN A 97 1.25 -3.28 -20.21
N TRP A 98 2.33 -3.05 -19.46
CA TRP A 98 3.68 -3.37 -19.92
C TRP A 98 3.91 -4.90 -19.86
N PRO A 99 4.60 -5.53 -20.83
CA PRO A 99 4.62 -6.99 -20.99
C PRO A 99 5.38 -7.70 -19.87
N PHE A 100 6.17 -6.98 -19.07
CA PHE A 100 6.90 -7.51 -17.93
C PHE A 100 6.17 -7.37 -16.58
N ALA A 101 4.91 -6.93 -16.57
CA ALA A 101 4.14 -6.73 -15.34
C ALA A 101 4.01 -8.01 -14.48
N SER A 102 3.94 -9.18 -15.12
CA SER A 102 3.88 -10.48 -14.44
C SER A 102 5.16 -10.77 -13.63
N TYR A 103 6.34 -10.45 -14.17
CA TYR A 103 7.62 -10.63 -13.46
C TYR A 103 7.70 -9.73 -12.23
N ILE A 104 7.19 -8.51 -12.32
CA ILE A 104 7.13 -7.59 -11.17
C ILE A 104 6.19 -8.10 -10.09
N ASN A 105 5.10 -8.77 -10.46
CA ASN A 105 4.24 -9.39 -9.46
C ASN A 105 5.00 -10.47 -8.66
N ILE A 106 5.95 -11.21 -9.27
CA ILE A 106 6.76 -12.23 -8.58
C ILE A 106 7.67 -11.54 -7.55
N THR A 107 8.28 -10.42 -7.93
CA THR A 107 9.20 -9.70 -7.04
C THR A 107 8.50 -9.08 -5.82
N MET A 108 7.16 -9.04 -5.79
CA MET A 108 6.36 -8.66 -4.61
C MET A 108 6.59 -9.58 -3.40
N VAL A 109 7.21 -10.74 -3.56
CA VAL A 109 7.60 -11.59 -2.42
C VAL A 109 8.58 -10.85 -1.48
N ILE A 110 9.43 -9.97 -2.02
CA ILE A 110 10.44 -9.23 -1.27
C ILE A 110 9.81 -8.30 -0.22
N PRO A 111 8.91 -7.35 -0.58
CA PRO A 111 8.24 -6.51 0.41
C PRO A 111 7.38 -7.32 1.39
N ILE A 112 6.79 -8.45 0.97
CA ILE A 112 5.98 -9.31 1.86
C ILE A 112 6.85 -9.93 2.96
N ILE A 113 7.97 -10.56 2.59
CA ILE A 113 8.89 -11.18 3.55
C ILE A 113 9.47 -10.13 4.50
N LEU A 114 9.86 -8.97 3.96
CA LEU A 114 10.39 -7.88 4.77
C LEU A 114 9.35 -7.36 5.77
N TYR A 115 8.09 -7.22 5.35
CA TYR A 115 7.01 -6.82 6.25
C TYR A 115 6.75 -7.85 7.35
N LEU A 116 6.77 -9.15 7.02
CA LEU A 116 6.64 -10.21 8.03
C LEU A 116 7.80 -10.19 9.03
N TYR A 117 9.03 -10.07 8.54
CA TYR A 117 10.23 -9.98 9.38
C TYR A 117 10.16 -8.78 10.32
N THR A 118 9.80 -7.60 9.80
CA THR A 118 9.63 -6.41 10.64
C THR A 118 8.49 -6.55 11.64
N SER A 119 7.39 -7.22 11.28
CA SER A 119 6.26 -7.46 12.18
C SER A 119 6.60 -8.39 13.35
N ILE A 120 7.53 -9.33 13.15
CA ILE A 120 8.03 -10.22 14.22
C ILE A 120 9.01 -9.46 15.11
N LYS A 121 9.91 -8.67 14.51
CA LYS A 121 11.02 -8.03 15.23
C LYS A 121 10.62 -6.72 15.91
N THR A 122 9.60 -6.02 15.39
CA THR A 122 9.18 -4.72 15.89
C THR A 122 7.66 -4.63 16.04
N LYS A 123 7.18 -3.80 16.97
CA LYS A 123 5.73 -3.59 17.21
C LYS A 123 5.08 -2.64 16.18
N LEU A 124 5.73 -2.38 15.04
CA LEU A 124 5.31 -1.36 14.07
C LEU A 124 3.90 -1.64 13.49
N LYS A 125 3.53 -2.91 13.31
CA LYS A 125 2.19 -3.33 12.85
C LYS A 125 1.05 -2.91 13.81
N PHE A 126 1.33 -2.81 15.10
CA PHE A 126 0.35 -2.44 16.12
C PHE A 126 0.30 -0.92 16.38
N ASN A 127 1.22 -0.17 15.78
CA ASN A 127 1.19 1.27 15.88
C ASN A 127 0.10 1.81 14.93
N LYS A 128 -0.94 2.43 15.52
CA LYS A 128 -2.09 2.99 14.80
C LYS A 128 -1.67 3.93 13.67
N ASP A 129 -0.54 4.60 13.86
CA ASP A 129 0.07 5.52 12.92
C ASP A 129 0.51 4.88 11.58
N PHE A 130 0.80 3.58 11.56
CA PHE A 130 1.37 2.91 10.38
C PHE A 130 0.46 1.81 9.81
N LEU A 131 -0.81 1.79 10.22
CA LEU A 131 -1.79 0.81 9.77
C LEU A 131 -1.99 0.81 8.25
N PHE A 132 -1.81 1.96 7.58
CA PHE A 132 -1.90 2.04 6.11
C PHE A 132 -0.87 1.17 5.38
N LEU A 133 0.25 0.79 6.02
CA LEU A 133 1.19 -0.16 5.42
C LEU A 133 0.56 -1.53 5.21
N SER A 134 -0.40 -1.92 6.06
CA SER A 134 -1.12 -3.19 5.88
C SER A 134 -1.95 -3.22 4.59
N ILE A 135 -2.45 -2.07 4.13
CA ILE A 135 -3.12 -1.93 2.83
C ILE A 135 -2.15 -2.27 1.70
N LEU A 136 -0.96 -1.66 1.71
CA LEU A 136 0.04 -1.88 0.67
C LEU A 136 0.59 -3.31 0.68
N VAL A 137 0.76 -3.92 1.85
CA VAL A 137 1.18 -5.34 1.94
C VAL A 137 0.11 -6.23 1.34
N LEU A 138 -1.15 -5.95 1.65
CA LEU A 138 -2.27 -6.70 1.09
C LEU A 138 -2.33 -6.54 -0.44
N ASP A 139 -2.04 -5.35 -0.97
CA ASP A 139 -1.91 -5.13 -2.42
C ASP A 139 -0.81 -6.00 -3.03
N CYS A 140 0.37 -6.02 -2.39
CA CYS A 140 1.48 -6.88 -2.79
C CYS A 140 1.10 -8.37 -2.77
N ILE A 141 0.41 -8.83 -1.72
CA ILE A 141 -0.06 -10.22 -1.59
C ILE A 141 -1.06 -10.56 -2.70
N ILE A 142 -2.07 -9.71 -2.94
CA ILE A 142 -3.08 -9.97 -3.98
C ILE A 142 -2.45 -10.02 -5.37
N ARG A 143 -1.48 -9.13 -5.66
CA ARG A 143 -0.73 -9.14 -6.92
C ARG A 143 0.10 -10.40 -7.07
N PHE A 144 0.81 -10.80 -6.02
CA PHE A 144 1.60 -12.02 -6.01
C PHE A 144 0.73 -13.26 -6.26
N LEU A 145 -0.43 -13.33 -5.60
CA LEU A 145 -1.37 -14.45 -5.76
C LEU A 145 -2.03 -14.49 -7.14
N ARG A 146 -2.24 -13.35 -7.81
CA ARG A 146 -2.84 -13.27 -9.15
C ARG A 146 -1.96 -13.84 -10.28
N ILE A 147 -0.73 -14.24 -9.97
CA ILE A 147 0.19 -14.89 -10.92
C ILE A 147 -0.17 -16.37 -11.08
N PHE A 148 -0.83 -16.96 -10.07
CA PHE A 148 -1.33 -18.33 -10.05
C PHE A 148 -2.84 -18.34 -10.33
#